data_AF-A0A8J3K7G4-F1
#
_entry.id   AF-A0A8J3K7G4-F1
#
_cell.length_a   1.000
_cell.length_b   1.000
_cell.length_c   1.000
_cell.angle_alpha   90.00
_cell.angle_beta   90.00
_cell.angle_gamma   90.00
#
_symmetry.space_group_name_H-M   'P 1'
#
loop_
_entity.id
_entity.type
_entity.pdbx_description
1 polymer ?
#
loop_
_entity_poly.entity_id
_entity_poly.type
_entity_poly.pdbx_seq_one_letter_code
_entity_poly.pdbx_strand_id
1 'polypeptide(L)'
;MTVLDRIRTTDTATNLRAGVLVLAAVAIAGTAVELATERHWNGVVQLVPWFALAALAASWVLTAWRPRPASLSAARVLAALVLLASLYGIWEHLESNLNAGWLDAVYSAGWESLSAGTRWWYAITKTVGAAPPLAPGILAQAALLVMLSTWRHPAMTDLDRCPQTGDGVRPPG
;
A
#
# COMPACT_ATOMS: atom_id res chain seq x y z
N MET A 1 18.26 -28.41 -12.21
CA MET A 1 18.40 -27.45 -11.11
C MET A 1 18.92 -28.20 -9.89
N THR A 2 20.07 -27.79 -9.35
CA THR A 2 20.74 -28.54 -8.28
C THR A 2 20.16 -28.19 -6.90
N VAL A 3 20.44 -29.01 -5.86
CA VAL A 3 20.00 -28.75 -4.48
C VAL A 3 20.54 -27.41 -3.96
N LEU A 4 21.78 -27.06 -4.33
CA LEU A 4 22.41 -25.79 -3.95
C LEU A 4 21.70 -24.57 -4.57
N ASP A 5 21.27 -24.66 -5.84
CA ASP A 5 20.49 -23.59 -6.50
C ASP A 5 19.18 -23.31 -5.76
N ARG A 6 18.52 -24.36 -5.26
CA ARG A 6 17.26 -24.26 -4.51
C ARG A 6 17.45 -23.56 -3.17
N ILE A 7 18.51 -23.89 -2.42
CA ILE A 7 18.82 -23.26 -1.13
C ILE A 7 19.09 -21.76 -1.35
N ARG A 8 19.98 -21.41 -2.28
CA ARG A 8 20.33 -20.01 -2.60
C ARG A 8 19.13 -19.16 -3.02
N THR A 9 18.23 -19.74 -3.83
CA THR A 9 17.00 -19.06 -4.28
C THR A 9 16.04 -18.82 -3.12
N THR A 10 15.93 -19.79 -2.20
CA THR A 10 15.05 -19.69 -1.02
C THR A 10 15.54 -18.61 -0.06
N ASP A 11 16.85 -18.55 0.19
CA ASP A 11 17.47 -17.52 1.03
C ASP A 11 17.30 -16.12 0.41
N THR A 12 17.54 -16.00 -0.90
CA THR A 12 17.36 -14.74 -1.62
C THR A 12 15.92 -14.26 -1.55
N ALA A 13 14.95 -15.13 -1.81
CA ALA A 13 13.53 -14.77 -1.74
C ALA A 13 13.09 -14.41 -0.32
N THR A 14 13.66 -15.03 0.71
CA THR A 14 13.39 -14.71 2.13
C THR A 14 13.94 -13.33 2.48
N ASN A 15 15.19 -13.05 2.11
CA ASN A 15 15.83 -11.76 2.34
C ASN A 15 15.13 -10.62 1.60
N LEU A 16 14.70 -10.84 0.36
CA LEU A 16 13.92 -9.86 -0.41
C LEU A 16 12.59 -9.54 0.25
N ARG A 17 11.85 -10.55 0.74
CA ARG A 17 10.58 -10.31 1.47
C ARG A 17 10.81 -9.51 2.75
N ALA A 18 11.85 -9.85 3.51
CA ALA A 18 12.22 -9.10 4.71
C ALA A 18 12.57 -7.65 4.37
N GLY A 19 13.40 -7.42 3.35
CA GLY A 19 13.75 -6.07 2.89
C GLY A 19 12.53 -5.25 2.44
N VAL A 20 11.61 -5.86 1.69
CA VAL A 20 10.36 -5.23 1.27
C VAL A 20 9.47 -4.87 2.47
N LEU A 21 9.38 -5.74 3.48
CA LEU A 21 8.65 -5.46 4.71
C LEU A 21 9.30 -4.36 5.54
N VAL A 22 10.64 -4.28 5.59
CA VAL A 22 11.34 -3.17 6.26
C VAL A 22 11.03 -1.84 5.57
N LEU A 23 11.06 -1.80 4.24
CA LEU A 23 10.68 -0.59 3.49
C LEU A 23 9.23 -0.19 3.74
N ALA A 24 8.30 -1.15 3.80
CA ALA A 24 6.91 -0.90 4.16
C ALA A 24 6.79 -0.33 5.59
N ALA A 25 7.55 -0.87 6.56
CA ALA A 25 7.54 -0.38 7.95
C ALA A 25 8.05 1.07 8.04
N VAL A 26 9.14 1.38 7.33
CA VAL A 26 9.68 2.75 7.26
C VAL A 26 8.67 3.70 6.64
N ALA A 27 8.01 3.30 5.55
CA ALA A 27 6.96 4.09 4.91
C ALA A 27 5.77 4.35 5.85
N ILE A 28 5.27 3.32 6.54
CA ILE A 28 4.20 3.45 7.54
C ILE A 28 4.60 4.44 8.65
N ALA A 29 5.80 4.31 9.20
CA ALA A 29 6.30 5.21 10.24
C ALA A 29 6.44 6.65 9.72
N GLY A 30 6.98 6.83 8.51
CA GLY A 30 7.10 8.13 7.86
C GLY A 30 5.76 8.81 7.64
N THR A 31 4.77 8.09 7.12
CA THR A 31 3.40 8.61 6.96
C THR A 31 2.76 8.97 8.31
N ALA A 32 2.98 8.17 9.36
CA ALA A 32 2.46 8.49 10.69
C ALA A 32 3.01 9.83 11.21
N VAL A 33 4.32 10.07 11.00
CA VAL A 33 4.97 11.34 11.35
C VAL A 33 4.39 12.47 10.51
N GLU A 34 4.26 12.31 9.19
CA GLU A 34 3.71 13.33 8.29
C GLU A 34 2.28 13.74 8.69
N LEU A 35 1.38 12.77 8.89
CA LEU A 35 0.01 13.02 9.36
C LEU A 35 -0.01 13.74 10.71
N ALA A 36 0.93 13.38 11.60
CA ALA A 36 1.03 14.03 12.91
C ALA A 36 1.52 15.47 12.81
N THR A 37 2.51 15.73 11.97
CA THR A 37 3.05 17.08 11.74
C THR A 37 2.01 18.01 11.09
N GLU A 38 1.17 17.47 10.21
CA GLU A 38 0.04 18.18 9.58
C GLU A 38 -1.18 18.34 10.50
N ARG A 39 -1.12 17.82 11.73
CA ARG A 39 -2.22 17.81 12.71
C ARG A 39 -3.52 17.32 12.08
N HIS A 40 -3.41 16.22 11.34
CA HIS A 40 -4.47 15.72 10.48
C HIS A 40 -5.56 14.98 11.28
N TRP A 41 -6.17 15.66 12.24
CA TRP A 41 -7.18 15.15 13.18
C TRP A 41 -8.27 16.18 13.54
N ASN A 42 -8.34 17.31 12.82
CA ASN A 42 -9.29 18.41 13.09
C ASN A 42 -10.67 18.21 12.45
N GLY A 43 -11.02 16.98 12.08
CA GLY A 43 -12.32 16.63 11.51
C GLY A 43 -12.43 15.15 11.19
N VAL A 44 -13.66 14.64 11.07
CA VAL A 44 -13.92 13.20 10.84
C VAL A 44 -13.27 12.71 9.54
N VAL A 45 -13.31 13.52 8.48
CA VAL A 45 -12.67 13.17 7.19
C VAL A 45 -11.16 13.04 7.33
N GLN A 46 -10.51 13.87 8.17
CA GLN A 46 -9.07 13.79 8.42
C GLN A 46 -8.66 12.51 9.19
N LEU A 47 -9.62 11.80 9.81
CA LEU A 47 -9.35 10.51 10.46
C LEU A 47 -9.27 9.34 9.47
N VAL A 48 -9.80 9.48 8.25
CA VAL A 48 -9.73 8.45 7.21
C VAL A 48 -8.29 7.95 6.96
N PRO A 49 -7.28 8.81 6.72
CA PRO A 49 -5.91 8.35 6.55
C PRO A 49 -5.32 7.67 7.79
N TRP A 50 -5.74 8.03 9.01
CA TRP A 50 -5.33 7.32 10.22
C TRP A 50 -5.88 5.89 10.28
N PHE A 51 -7.13 5.69 9.89
CA PHE A 51 -7.70 4.34 9.79
C PHE A 51 -7.03 3.52 8.69
N ALA A 52 -6.73 4.13 7.54
CA ALA A 52 -5.99 3.48 6.47
C ALA A 52 -4.57 3.08 6.92
N LEU A 53 -3.87 3.97 7.63
CA LEU A 53 -2.55 3.70 8.21
C LEU A 53 -2.60 2.55 9.24
N ALA A 54 -3.61 2.54 10.12
CA ALA A 54 -3.80 1.46 11.10
C ALA A 54 -4.10 0.11 10.43
N ALA A 55 -4.96 0.10 9.41
CA ALA A 55 -5.25 -1.11 8.62
C ALA A 55 -4.00 -1.62 7.90
N LEU A 56 -3.16 -0.72 7.37
CA LEU A 56 -1.91 -1.09 6.73
C LEU A 56 -0.88 -1.63 7.75
N ALA A 57 -0.78 -1.02 8.92
CA ALA A 57 0.06 -1.52 10.01
C ALA A 57 -0.39 -2.93 10.45
N ALA A 58 -1.70 -3.17 10.56
CA ALA A 58 -2.24 -4.50 10.83
C ALA A 58 -1.89 -5.50 9.71
N SER A 59 -2.04 -5.12 8.44
CA SER A 59 -1.63 -5.92 7.29
C SER A 59 -0.14 -6.27 7.32
N TRP A 60 0.70 -5.31 7.67
CA TRP A 60 2.15 -5.50 7.86
C TRP A 60 2.44 -6.50 8.98
N VAL A 61 1.81 -6.34 10.17
CA VAL A 61 1.97 -7.26 11.31
C VAL A 61 1.53 -8.68 10.94
N LEU A 62 0.37 -8.84 10.29
CA LEU A 62 -0.14 -10.15 9.85
C LEU A 62 0.79 -10.87 8.87
N THR A 63 1.59 -10.10 8.13
CA THR A 63 2.57 -10.62 7.17
C THR A 63 3.92 -10.92 7.84
N ALA A 64 4.38 -10.03 8.73
CA ALA A 64 5.67 -10.14 9.41
C ALA A 64 5.67 -11.15 10.57
N TRP A 65 4.55 -11.31 11.27
CA TRP A 65 4.46 -12.11 12.49
C TRP A 65 3.79 -13.46 12.25
N ARG A 66 4.61 -14.52 12.19
CA ARG A 66 4.16 -15.93 12.06
C ARG A 66 3.14 -16.12 10.91
N PRO A 67 3.56 -15.89 9.65
CA PRO A 67 2.64 -15.91 8.50
C PRO A 67 1.95 -17.27 8.34
N ARG A 68 0.62 -17.23 8.25
CA ARG A 68 -0.26 -18.37 7.97
C ARG A 68 -1.12 -18.04 6.74
N PRO A 69 -1.65 -19.03 6.01
CA PRO A 69 -2.49 -18.76 4.84
C PRO A 69 -3.62 -17.75 5.12
N ALA A 70 -4.36 -17.93 6.21
CA ALA A 70 -5.44 -17.04 6.59
C ALA A 70 -4.95 -15.62 6.93
N SER A 71 -3.81 -15.48 7.61
CA SER A 71 -3.26 -14.16 7.96
C SER A 71 -2.76 -13.42 6.72
N LEU A 72 -2.17 -14.14 5.76
CA LEU A 72 -1.70 -13.58 4.49
C LEU A 72 -2.86 -13.16 3.58
N SER A 73 -3.94 -13.95 3.53
CA SER A 73 -5.17 -13.55 2.82
C SER A 73 -5.80 -12.30 3.43
N ALA A 74 -5.92 -12.24 4.77
CA ALA A 74 -6.41 -11.05 5.45
C ALA A 74 -5.51 -9.82 5.21
N ALA A 75 -4.18 -10.00 5.29
CA ALA A 75 -3.22 -8.94 5.00
C ALA A 75 -3.39 -8.39 3.58
N ARG A 76 -3.55 -9.26 2.58
CA ARG A 76 -3.79 -8.87 1.18
C ARG A 76 -5.08 -8.06 1.02
N VAL A 77 -6.17 -8.49 1.64
CA VAL A 77 -7.45 -7.77 1.59
C VAL A 77 -7.29 -6.38 2.23
N LEU A 78 -6.70 -6.30 3.41
CA LEU A 78 -6.45 -5.01 4.08
C LEU A 78 -5.55 -4.10 3.24
N ALA A 79 -4.45 -4.62 2.69
CA ALA A 79 -3.55 -3.86 1.85
C ALA A 79 -4.24 -3.39 0.55
N ALA A 80 -5.07 -4.22 -0.06
CA ALA A 80 -5.83 -3.83 -1.26
C ALA A 80 -6.85 -2.73 -0.94
N LEU A 81 -7.56 -2.81 0.19
CA LEU A 81 -8.48 -1.76 0.63
C LEU A 81 -7.73 -0.43 0.88
N VAL A 82 -6.58 -0.49 1.55
CA VAL A 82 -5.73 0.69 1.77
C VAL A 82 -5.22 1.26 0.44
N LEU A 83 -4.79 0.42 -0.50
CA LEU A 83 -4.34 0.85 -1.82
C LEU A 83 -5.45 1.63 -2.54
N LEU A 84 -6.67 1.08 -2.58
CA LEU A 84 -7.81 1.74 -3.21
C LEU A 84 -8.16 3.07 -2.52
N ALA A 85 -8.22 3.08 -1.18
CA ALA A 85 -8.46 4.31 -0.42
C ALA A 85 -7.37 5.36 -0.65
N SER A 86 -6.11 4.94 -0.78
CA SER A 86 -4.97 5.82 -1.02
C SER A 86 -4.98 6.40 -2.44
N LEU A 87 -5.35 5.60 -3.44
CA LEU A 87 -5.54 6.08 -4.82
C LEU A 87 -6.66 7.11 -4.89
N TYR A 88 -7.77 6.87 -4.18
CA TYR A 88 -8.84 7.86 -4.05
C TYR A 88 -8.36 9.13 -3.33
N GLY A 89 -7.58 9.01 -2.24
CA GLY A 89 -6.99 10.15 -1.55
C GLY A 89 -6.05 10.98 -2.43
N ILE A 90 -5.22 10.34 -3.27
CA ILE A 90 -4.40 11.04 -4.27
C ILE A 90 -5.28 11.86 -5.21
N TRP A 91 -6.36 11.25 -5.72
CA TRP A 91 -7.30 11.94 -6.60
C TRP A 91 -7.93 13.17 -5.93
N GLU A 92 -8.47 13.02 -4.72
CA GLU A 92 -9.09 14.12 -3.97
C GLU A 92 -8.12 15.29 -3.72
N HIS A 93 -6.86 14.99 -3.33
CA HIS A 93 -5.85 16.02 -3.12
C HIS A 93 -5.49 16.73 -4.43
N LEU A 94 -5.41 15.98 -5.52
CA LEU A 94 -5.08 16.51 -6.84
C LEU A 94 -6.22 17.37 -7.42
N GLU A 95 -7.45 16.90 -7.32
CA GLU A 95 -8.64 17.65 -7.69
C GLU A 95 -8.77 18.93 -6.85
N SER A 96 -8.57 18.86 -5.54
CA SER A 96 -8.56 20.03 -4.66
C SER A 96 -7.49 21.05 -5.07
N ASN A 97 -6.29 20.59 -5.46
CA ASN A 97 -5.22 21.49 -5.89
C ASN A 97 -5.49 22.10 -7.27
N LEU A 98 -6.04 21.33 -8.21
CA LEU A 98 -6.48 21.83 -9.52
C LEU A 98 -7.54 22.92 -9.37
N ASN A 99 -8.52 22.68 -8.49
CA ASN A 99 -9.59 23.63 -8.19
C ASN A 99 -9.09 24.87 -7.45
N ALA A 100 -7.91 24.82 -6.82
CA ALA A 100 -7.29 25.97 -6.18
C ALA A 100 -6.47 26.85 -7.15
N GLY A 101 -6.19 26.40 -8.38
CA GLY A 101 -5.27 27.11 -9.28
C GLY A 101 -5.72 28.51 -9.70
N TRP A 102 -7.03 28.77 -9.79
CA TRP A 102 -7.57 30.11 -10.06
C TRP A 102 -7.52 31.06 -8.84
N LEU A 103 -7.32 30.51 -7.64
CA LEU A 103 -7.12 31.26 -6.39
C LEU A 103 -5.65 31.56 -6.11
N ASP A 104 -4.74 31.00 -6.89
CA ASP A 104 -3.30 31.17 -6.69
C ASP A 104 -2.83 32.59 -6.99
N ALA A 105 -1.95 33.13 -6.14
CA ALA A 105 -1.48 34.51 -6.24
C ALA A 105 -0.67 34.78 -7.52
N VAL A 106 0.00 33.76 -8.06
CA VAL A 106 0.86 33.87 -9.25
C VAL A 106 0.11 33.44 -10.51
N TYR A 107 -0.67 32.37 -10.43
CA TYR A 107 -1.25 31.72 -11.61
C TYR A 107 -2.72 32.07 -11.88
N SER A 108 -3.43 32.77 -10.99
CA SER A 108 -4.87 33.04 -11.11
C SER A 108 -5.30 33.61 -12.46
N ALA A 109 -4.65 34.68 -12.94
CA ALA A 109 -5.03 35.37 -14.18
C ALA A 109 -4.88 34.51 -15.45
N GLY A 110 -4.02 33.50 -15.42
CA GLY A 110 -3.68 32.66 -16.57
C GLY A 110 -4.09 31.20 -16.43
N TRP A 111 -4.68 30.79 -15.31
CA TRP A 111 -4.86 29.37 -14.97
C TRP A 111 -5.55 28.57 -16.08
N GLU A 112 -6.67 29.07 -16.61
CA GLU A 112 -7.42 28.39 -17.67
C GLU A 112 -6.70 28.39 -19.04
N SER A 113 -5.74 29.28 -19.23
CA SER A 113 -4.92 29.32 -20.45
C SER A 113 -3.77 28.31 -20.42
N LEU A 114 -3.44 27.74 -19.25
CA LEU A 114 -2.40 26.73 -19.11
C LEU A 114 -2.85 25.40 -19.72
N SER A 115 -1.88 24.69 -20.31
CA SER A 115 -2.11 23.32 -20.77
C SER A 115 -2.57 22.43 -19.62
N ALA A 116 -3.38 21.40 -19.92
CA ALA A 116 -3.78 20.43 -18.91
C ALA A 116 -2.54 19.85 -18.20
N GLY A 117 -1.53 19.40 -18.94
CA GLY A 117 -0.30 18.84 -18.37
C GLY A 117 0.39 19.75 -17.35
N THR A 118 0.44 21.06 -17.63
CA THR A 118 1.00 22.05 -16.70
C THR A 118 0.15 22.17 -15.43
N ARG A 119 -1.17 22.23 -15.56
CA ARG A 119 -2.09 22.30 -14.40
C ARG A 119 -1.97 21.06 -13.52
N TRP A 120 -1.93 19.88 -14.13
CA TRP A 120 -1.70 18.61 -13.43
C TRP A 120 -0.35 18.58 -12.72
N TRP A 121 0.72 19.02 -13.41
CA TRP A 121 2.05 19.11 -12.80
C TRP A 121 2.04 20.03 -11.58
N TYR A 122 1.52 21.24 -11.71
CA TYR A 122 1.44 22.21 -10.61
C TYR A 122 0.60 21.72 -9.43
N ALA A 123 -0.49 21.01 -9.70
CA ALA A 123 -1.33 20.46 -8.65
C ALA A 123 -0.66 19.26 -7.94
N ILE A 124 0.06 18.39 -8.66
CA ILE A 124 0.82 17.27 -8.07
C ILE A 124 2.00 17.77 -7.23
N THR A 125 2.74 18.77 -7.72
CA THR A 125 3.91 19.31 -7.02
C THR A 125 3.56 20.31 -5.92
N LYS A 126 2.26 20.56 -5.68
CA LYS A 126 1.75 21.61 -4.79
C LYS A 126 2.30 23.00 -5.12
N THR A 127 2.59 23.28 -6.39
CA THR A 127 2.86 24.64 -6.86
C THR A 127 1.59 25.49 -6.73
N VAL A 128 0.41 24.85 -6.88
CA VAL A 128 -0.90 25.41 -6.53
C VAL A 128 -1.60 24.49 -5.55
N GLY A 129 -2.45 25.07 -4.70
CA GLY A 129 -3.20 24.34 -3.67
C GLY A 129 -2.34 23.85 -2.51
N ALA A 130 -2.99 23.54 -1.39
CA ALA A 130 -2.31 23.16 -0.15
C ALA A 130 -2.35 21.65 0.13
N ALA A 131 -3.18 20.88 -0.58
CA ALA A 131 -3.44 19.48 -0.28
C ALA A 131 -2.23 18.61 -0.69
N PRO A 132 -1.52 17.93 0.23
CA PRO A 132 -0.32 17.17 -0.12
C PRO A 132 -0.66 15.77 -0.66
N PRO A 133 -0.40 15.42 -1.93
CA PRO A 133 -0.67 14.07 -2.44
C PRO A 133 0.39 13.04 -2.01
N LEU A 134 1.47 13.46 -1.34
CA LEU A 134 2.59 12.60 -0.99
C LEU A 134 2.22 11.56 0.07
N ALA A 135 1.59 11.96 1.18
CA ALA A 135 1.15 11.04 2.24
C ALA A 135 0.28 9.87 1.71
N PRO A 136 -0.81 10.11 0.93
CA PRO A 136 -1.56 9.01 0.35
C PRO A 136 -0.75 8.24 -0.72
N GLY A 137 0.19 8.89 -1.42
CA GLY A 137 1.16 8.21 -2.29
C GLY A 137 2.04 7.19 -1.54
N ILE A 138 2.58 7.55 -0.38
CA ILE A 138 3.40 6.67 0.45
C ILE A 138 2.56 5.50 0.98
N LEU A 139 1.31 5.73 1.39
CA LEU A 139 0.40 4.66 1.80
C LEU A 139 0.11 3.66 0.66
N ALA A 140 -0.16 4.16 -0.55
CA ALA A 140 -0.36 3.32 -1.72
C ALA A 140 0.87 2.46 -2.02
N GLN A 141 2.07 3.07 -2.00
CA GLN A 141 3.33 2.35 -2.19
C GLN A 141 3.54 1.29 -1.09
N ALA A 142 3.33 1.63 0.17
CA ALA A 142 3.52 0.71 1.28
C ALA A 142 2.54 -0.46 1.25
N ALA A 143 1.28 -0.23 0.85
CA ALA A 143 0.31 -1.29 0.58
C ALA A 143 0.79 -2.26 -0.51
N LEU A 144 1.32 -1.73 -1.62
CA LEU A 144 1.92 -2.56 -2.68
C LEU A 144 3.12 -3.37 -2.18
N LEU A 145 4.00 -2.79 -1.38
CA LEU A 145 5.14 -3.50 -0.78
C LEU A 145 4.66 -4.66 0.11
N VAL A 146 3.65 -4.45 0.95
CA VAL A 146 3.06 -5.55 1.73
C VAL A 146 2.48 -6.63 0.80
N MET A 147 1.71 -6.27 -0.22
CA MET A 147 1.19 -7.24 -1.20
C MET A 147 2.31 -8.04 -1.90
N LEU A 148 3.37 -7.37 -2.36
CA LEU A 148 4.53 -8.00 -2.98
C LEU A 148 5.25 -8.97 -2.04
N SER A 149 5.36 -8.63 -0.75
CA SER A 149 5.98 -9.53 0.24
C SER A 149 5.19 -10.84 0.43
N THR A 150 3.88 -10.82 0.15
CA THR A 150 3.03 -12.03 0.17
C THR A 150 3.07 -12.80 -1.16
N TRP A 151 3.74 -12.32 -2.19
CA TRP A 151 3.77 -12.96 -3.51
C TRP A 151 4.50 -14.31 -3.44
N ARG A 152 3.80 -15.38 -3.90
CA ARG A 152 4.28 -16.77 -3.83
C ARG A 152 4.90 -17.12 -2.46
N HIS A 153 4.27 -16.66 -1.39
CA HIS A 153 4.77 -16.87 -0.04
C HIS A 153 4.73 -18.38 0.30
N PRO A 154 5.80 -18.97 0.89
CA PRO A 154 5.87 -20.41 1.18
C PRO A 154 4.65 -20.93 1.95
N ALA A 155 4.22 -20.18 2.97
CA ALA A 155 3.04 -20.50 3.77
C ALA A 155 1.71 -20.62 2.99
N MET A 156 1.60 -20.07 1.77
CA MET A 156 0.42 -20.27 0.91
C MET A 156 0.62 -21.41 -0.10
N THR A 157 1.83 -21.60 -0.62
CA THR A 157 2.11 -22.66 -1.59
C THR A 157 2.10 -24.07 -1.01
N ASP A 158 2.27 -24.21 0.31
CA ASP A 158 2.21 -25.51 0.98
C ASP A 158 0.77 -26.04 1.11
N LEU A 159 -0.26 -25.19 1.08
CA LEU A 159 -1.66 -25.63 1.03
C LEU A 159 -2.01 -26.31 -0.29
N ASP A 160 -1.52 -25.77 -1.41
CA ASP A 160 -1.79 -26.29 -2.76
C ASP A 160 -1.15 -27.66 -3.00
N ARG A 161 -0.23 -28.09 -2.13
CA ARG A 161 0.51 -29.36 -2.25
C ARG A 161 -0.03 -30.48 -1.37
N CYS A 162 -1.02 -30.24 -0.52
CA CYS A 162 -1.61 -31.32 0.25
C CYS A 162 -2.36 -32.24 -0.72
N PRO A 163 -1.98 -33.53 -0.85
CA PRO A 163 -2.73 -34.46 -1.68
C PRO A 163 -4.16 -34.46 -1.17
N GLN A 164 -5.12 -34.28 -2.06
CA GLN A 164 -6.49 -34.69 -1.75
C GLN A 164 -6.44 -36.20 -1.55
N THR A 165 -6.29 -36.66 -0.31
CA THR A 165 -6.49 -38.06 0.07
C THR A 165 -7.99 -38.33 -0.04
N GLY A 166 -8.43 -38.45 -1.29
CA GLY A 166 -9.76 -38.81 -1.73
C GLY A 166 -9.73 -40.15 -2.47
N ASP A 167 -8.87 -41.09 -2.06
CA ASP A 167 -9.02 -42.48 -2.47
C ASP A 167 -9.93 -43.17 -1.46
N GLY A 168 -11.22 -43.04 -1.71
CA GLY A 168 -12.29 -43.77 -1.05
C GLY A 168 -12.25 -45.27 -1.36
N VAL A 169 -11.25 -45.98 -0.84
CA VAL A 169 -11.30 -47.44 -0.78
C VAL A 169 -12.06 -47.82 0.49
N ARG A 170 -13.38 -48.06 0.34
CA ARG A 170 -14.13 -48.85 1.32
C ARG A 170 -13.61 -50.30 1.25
N PRO A 171 -13.25 -50.94 2.38
CA PRO A 171 -13.00 -52.38 2.37
C PRO A 171 -14.33 -53.13 2.14
N PRO A 172 -14.30 -54.28 1.44
CA PRO A 172 -15.47 -55.14 1.30
C PRO A 172 -15.82 -55.75 2.66
N GLY A 173 -17.08 -55.60 3.06
CA GLY A 173 -17.73 -56.28 4.17
C GLY A 173 -19.14 -56.67 3.76
#